data_AF-A0A5A8CMS3-F1
#
_entry.id   AF-A0A5A8CMS3-F1
#
_cell.length_a   1.000
_cell.length_b   1.000
_cell.length_c   1.000
_cell.angle_alpha   90.00
_cell.angle_beta   90.00
_cell.angle_gamma   90.00
#
_symmetry.space_group_name_H-M   'P 1'
#
loop_
_entity.id
_entity.type
_entity.pdbx_description
1 polymer ?
#
loop_
_entity_poly.entity_id
_entity_poly.type
_entity_poly.pdbx_seq_one_letter_code
_entity_poly.pdbx_strand_id
1 'polypeptide(L)'
;MSLREAASVIDGVSLKRHVRYDLWDADRIFGCACDSGFTGYDCSLRDCPAGVDPLAVLNDGVVPEIQQIVCTCAGVCDGYMHLLLFGAMSGPVFHNATASAADEDRSSSYGGTGLGESLHTKLSPLFQGQQVKSVTMASGTLCSAAGATTTIAFVDGAGDIPLLEVDYSSTLTSDGLSKDAGGAVSVVVSSVQDSTGVAQPCSGRGACDYSTGTCRCNEDFDQSDGSGGFGAIGDCGYVADPGALTECGSVDTAVCSGHGTCSGAPNYRCTCVSGYTGGDCSLRECPKGRAWFDEATVDNMAHVLALCSNMGTCDFATGNCVCRAGFSGAACDRKDCPKDLDGWTCNREAAA
;
A
#
# COMPACT_ATOMS: atom_id res chain seq x y z
N MET A 1 17.77 10.26 3.04
CA MET A 1 17.64 11.29 2.00
C MET A 1 17.05 12.56 2.58
N SER A 2 17.26 13.71 1.96
CA SER A 2 16.64 14.99 2.36
C SER A 2 15.19 15.07 1.92
N LEU A 3 14.41 16.04 2.44
CA LEU A 3 13.04 16.30 1.96
C LEU A 3 13.00 16.72 0.49
N ARG A 4 14.01 17.47 0.01
CA ARG A 4 14.16 17.81 -1.41
C ARG A 4 14.31 16.57 -2.27
N GLU A 5 15.20 15.67 -1.87
CA GLU A 5 15.43 14.41 -2.56
C GLU A 5 14.15 13.56 -2.54
N ALA A 6 13.51 13.43 -1.38
CA ALA A 6 12.29 12.65 -1.20
C ALA A 6 11.12 13.16 -2.06
N ALA A 7 11.03 14.47 -2.27
CA ALA A 7 10.00 15.06 -3.12
C ALA A 7 10.23 14.79 -4.63
N SER A 8 11.46 14.54 -5.06
CA SER A 8 11.84 14.41 -6.47
C SER A 8 12.11 12.97 -6.93
N VAL A 9 12.08 12.00 -6.02
CA VAL A 9 12.31 10.59 -6.31
C VAL A 9 11.01 9.82 -6.11
N ILE A 10 10.65 8.99 -7.09
CA ILE A 10 9.58 8.00 -6.93
C ILE A 10 10.25 6.62 -6.84
N ASP A 11 10.11 5.97 -5.68
CA ASP A 11 10.37 4.54 -5.52
C ASP A 11 9.06 3.72 -5.47
N GLY A 12 7.96 4.45 -5.31
CA GLY A 12 6.63 4.12 -4.81
C GLY A 12 6.43 2.92 -3.89
N VAL A 13 7.46 2.55 -3.14
CA VAL A 13 7.23 1.90 -1.86
C VAL A 13 6.91 3.00 -0.84
N SER A 14 7.88 3.86 -0.57
CA SER A 14 7.84 4.90 0.45
C SER A 14 7.62 6.30 -0.12
N LEU A 15 7.88 6.51 -1.42
CA LEU A 15 7.78 7.80 -2.12
C LEU A 15 6.99 7.65 -3.42
N LYS A 16 5.75 8.14 -3.44
CA LYS A 16 4.75 7.87 -4.47
C LYS A 16 4.46 9.07 -5.37
N ARG A 17 5.00 10.25 -5.06
CA ARG A 17 4.69 11.52 -5.74
C ARG A 17 5.98 12.23 -6.14
N HIS A 18 5.97 12.78 -7.34
CA HIS A 18 7.01 13.69 -7.80
C HIS A 18 6.50 15.15 -7.70
N VAL A 19 6.97 15.86 -6.68
CA VAL A 19 6.60 17.26 -6.37
C VAL A 19 7.85 18.08 -6.07
N ARG A 20 7.71 19.40 -5.98
CA ARG A 20 8.82 20.29 -5.61
C ARG A 20 8.80 20.61 -4.12
N TYR A 21 9.93 20.48 -3.43
CA TYR A 21 10.09 20.93 -2.05
C TYR A 21 11.35 21.79 -1.85
N ASP A 22 11.12 23.10 -1.64
CA ASP A 22 12.13 24.15 -1.62
C ASP A 22 12.09 25.02 -0.35
N LEU A 23 11.38 24.58 0.68
CA LEU A 23 11.32 25.31 1.95
C LEU A 23 12.67 25.26 2.69
N TRP A 24 12.79 26.07 3.74
CA TRP A 24 14.05 26.33 4.45
C TRP A 24 14.75 25.06 4.95
N ASP A 25 13.97 24.00 5.20
CA ASP A 25 14.40 22.74 5.79
C ASP A 25 14.59 21.61 4.76
N ALA A 26 14.36 21.90 3.48
CA ALA A 26 14.41 20.93 2.38
C ALA A 26 15.70 20.09 2.36
N ASP A 27 16.83 20.69 2.72
CA ASP A 27 18.14 20.04 2.80
C ASP A 27 18.69 19.98 4.25
N ARG A 28 17.80 20.15 5.24
CA ARG A 28 18.14 20.17 6.67
C ARG A 28 17.52 19.04 7.45
N ILE A 29 16.38 18.53 6.99
CA ILE A 29 15.75 17.33 7.56
C ILE A 29 15.97 16.14 6.65
N PHE A 30 16.33 15.02 7.28
CA PHE A 30 16.63 13.77 6.61
C PHE A 30 15.82 12.65 7.24
N GLY A 31 15.36 11.73 6.40
CA GLY A 31 14.72 10.50 6.80
C GLY A 31 15.11 9.33 5.91
N CYS A 32 14.50 8.19 6.16
CA CYS A 32 14.68 6.98 5.37
C CYS A 32 13.49 6.79 4.42
N ALA A 33 13.77 6.38 3.19
CA ALA A 33 12.80 5.73 2.33
C ALA A 33 12.97 4.23 2.57
N CYS A 34 11.92 3.57 3.03
CA CYS A 34 11.96 2.18 3.45
C CYS A 34 11.72 1.25 2.26
N ASP A 35 12.44 0.14 2.28
CA ASP A 35 12.20 -0.97 1.36
C ASP A 35 10.82 -1.60 1.61
N SER A 36 10.34 -2.33 0.60
CA SER A 36 9.09 -3.08 0.64
C SER A 36 8.93 -3.89 1.94
N GLY A 37 7.80 -3.72 2.61
CA GLY A 37 7.47 -4.42 3.85
C GLY A 37 8.16 -3.87 5.11
N PHE A 38 8.88 -2.77 5.01
CA PHE A 38 9.49 -2.05 6.13
C PHE A 38 8.92 -0.64 6.24
N THR A 39 8.81 -0.17 7.49
CA THR A 39 8.20 1.11 7.82
C THR A 39 8.79 1.72 9.09
N GLY A 40 8.25 2.86 9.51
CA GLY A 40 8.75 3.65 10.62
C GLY A 40 9.88 4.60 10.21
N TYR A 41 10.28 5.46 11.15
CA TYR A 41 11.18 6.58 10.85
C TYR A 41 12.59 6.17 10.41
N ASP A 42 13.02 4.96 10.79
CA ASP A 42 14.32 4.38 10.48
C ASP A 42 14.21 3.01 9.78
N CYS A 43 13.02 2.67 9.28
CA CYS A 43 12.74 1.40 8.59
C CYS A 43 12.95 0.14 9.47
N SER A 44 12.94 0.30 10.80
CA SER A 44 13.08 -0.83 11.73
C SER A 44 11.78 -1.59 11.99
N LEU A 45 10.64 -1.02 11.61
CA LEU A 45 9.33 -1.65 11.75
C LEU A 45 8.94 -2.35 10.45
N ARG A 46 7.94 -3.21 10.51
CA ARG A 46 7.41 -3.96 9.37
C ARG A 46 5.96 -3.61 9.13
N ASP A 47 5.60 -3.49 7.86
CA ASP A 47 4.21 -3.33 7.46
C ASP A 47 3.45 -4.62 7.71
N CYS A 48 2.22 -4.50 8.21
CA CYS A 48 1.30 -5.63 8.25
C CYS A 48 0.51 -5.71 6.94
N PRO A 49 0.12 -6.93 6.53
CA PRO A 49 -0.84 -7.12 5.45
C PRO A 49 -2.08 -6.26 5.68
N ALA A 50 -2.55 -5.60 4.62
CA ALA A 50 -3.72 -4.73 4.66
C ALA A 50 -4.74 -5.20 3.64
N GLY A 51 -6.00 -5.14 4.02
CA GLY A 51 -7.15 -5.50 3.20
C GLY A 51 -8.39 -4.78 3.70
N VAL A 52 -9.52 -4.98 3.02
CA VAL A 52 -10.80 -4.51 3.56
C VAL A 52 -11.38 -5.52 4.51
N ASP A 53 -12.11 -4.98 5.47
CA ASP A 53 -12.96 -5.74 6.35
C ASP A 53 -13.86 -6.73 5.57
N PRO A 54 -13.68 -8.06 5.73
CA PRO A 54 -14.42 -9.04 4.95
C PRO A 54 -15.93 -8.97 5.18
N LEU A 55 -16.39 -8.50 6.34
CA LEU A 55 -17.81 -8.33 6.58
C LEU A 55 -18.38 -7.10 5.86
N ALA A 56 -17.57 -6.05 5.63
CA ALA A 56 -17.98 -4.94 4.77
C ALA A 56 -18.16 -5.41 3.32
N VAL A 57 -17.27 -6.28 2.82
CA VAL A 57 -17.43 -6.89 1.49
C VAL A 57 -18.71 -7.72 1.40
N LEU A 58 -18.96 -8.58 2.40
CA LEU A 58 -20.11 -9.47 2.41
C LEU A 58 -21.45 -8.74 2.60
N ASN A 59 -21.50 -7.71 3.45
CA ASN A 59 -22.75 -7.10 3.89
C ASN A 59 -23.05 -5.73 3.28
N ASP A 60 -22.01 -4.94 2.98
CA ASP A 60 -22.16 -3.55 2.54
C ASP A 60 -21.96 -3.38 1.03
N GLY A 61 -21.62 -4.46 0.32
CA GLY A 61 -21.46 -4.46 -1.14
C GLY A 61 -20.28 -3.61 -1.60
N VAL A 62 -19.14 -3.72 -0.90
CA VAL A 62 -17.88 -3.09 -1.32
C VAL A 62 -17.55 -3.52 -2.74
N VAL A 63 -17.29 -2.55 -3.61
CA VAL A 63 -16.91 -2.82 -5.00
C VAL A 63 -15.40 -2.65 -5.16
N PRO A 64 -14.75 -3.49 -5.98
CA PRO A 64 -13.31 -3.41 -6.21
C PRO A 64 -12.95 -2.20 -7.08
N GLU A 65 -11.67 -1.82 -6.98
CA GLU A 65 -11.04 -0.95 -7.97
C GLU A 65 -10.96 -1.68 -9.31
N ILE A 66 -11.35 -1.01 -10.38
CA ILE A 66 -11.23 -1.54 -11.75
C ILE A 66 -10.53 -0.51 -12.61
N GLN A 67 -9.37 -0.89 -13.13
CA GLN A 67 -8.66 -0.12 -14.15
C GLN A 67 -8.77 -0.79 -15.52
N GLN A 68 -8.62 0.01 -16.56
CA GLN A 68 -8.64 -0.44 -17.95
C GLN A 68 -7.38 0.00 -18.66
N ILE A 69 -6.81 -0.91 -19.44
CA ILE A 69 -5.73 -0.65 -20.39
C ILE A 69 -6.31 -0.79 -21.80
N VAL A 70 -6.20 0.26 -22.60
CA VAL A 70 -6.47 0.23 -24.03
C VAL A 70 -5.14 0.33 -24.75
N CYS A 71 -4.76 -0.71 -25.50
CA CYS A 71 -3.53 -0.74 -26.28
C CYS A 71 -3.80 -0.94 -27.77
N THR A 72 -3.33 -0.01 -28.58
CA THR A 72 -3.49 0.00 -30.03
C THR A 72 -2.14 0.18 -30.73
N CYS A 73 -1.87 -0.63 -31.74
CA CYS A 73 -0.76 -0.44 -32.68
C CYS A 73 -1.31 0.03 -34.03
N ALA A 74 -0.57 0.85 -34.77
CA ALA A 74 -0.97 1.25 -36.13
C ALA A 74 -0.95 0.08 -37.13
N GLY A 75 -0.11 -0.93 -36.87
CA GLY A 75 0.07 -2.14 -37.67
C GLY A 75 0.38 -3.34 -36.78
N VAL A 76 1.47 -4.07 -37.06
CA VAL A 76 1.82 -5.27 -36.28
C VAL A 76 2.52 -4.87 -34.99
N CYS A 77 1.92 -5.22 -33.85
CA CYS A 77 2.55 -5.07 -32.54
C CYS A 77 3.70 -6.08 -32.38
N ASP A 78 4.81 -5.62 -31.79
CA ASP A 78 5.92 -6.48 -31.35
C ASP A 78 6.60 -5.88 -30.11
N GLY A 79 7.32 -6.70 -29.35
CA GLY A 79 8.04 -6.31 -28.15
C GLY A 79 7.20 -6.29 -26.87
N TYR A 80 7.67 -5.56 -25.87
CA TYR A 80 7.08 -5.52 -24.53
C TYR A 80 7.09 -4.12 -23.94
N MET A 81 6.29 -3.93 -22.90
CA MET A 81 6.31 -2.76 -22.03
C MET A 81 6.50 -3.15 -20.57
N HIS A 82 6.87 -2.19 -19.73
CA HIS A 82 6.80 -2.36 -18.29
C HIS A 82 5.61 -1.58 -17.75
N LEU A 83 4.91 -2.17 -16.78
CA LEU A 83 3.90 -1.49 -15.99
C LEU A 83 4.52 -1.13 -14.66
N LEU A 84 4.25 0.08 -14.19
CA LEU A 84 4.59 0.48 -12.84
C LEU A 84 3.33 0.69 -12.03
N LEU A 85 3.39 0.25 -10.78
CA LEU A 85 2.45 0.70 -9.79
C LEU A 85 3.22 1.14 -8.57
N PHE A 86 2.97 2.37 -8.14
CA PHE A 86 3.74 3.01 -7.09
C PHE A 86 5.24 2.75 -7.31
N GLY A 87 5.82 3.20 -8.43
CA GLY A 87 7.27 3.10 -8.69
C GLY A 87 7.88 1.68 -8.81
N ALA A 88 7.19 0.63 -8.35
CA ALA A 88 7.59 -0.75 -8.56
C ALA A 88 7.32 -1.14 -10.01
N MET A 89 8.33 -1.70 -10.67
CA MET A 89 8.29 -2.03 -12.09
C MET A 89 8.02 -3.53 -12.30
N SER A 90 7.09 -3.86 -13.19
CA SER A 90 6.78 -5.24 -13.52
C SER A 90 7.95 -5.89 -14.27
N GLY A 91 7.93 -7.22 -14.39
CA GLY A 91 8.68 -7.87 -15.47
C GLY A 91 8.18 -7.40 -16.86
N PRO A 92 8.87 -7.78 -17.95
CA PRO A 92 8.46 -7.40 -19.30
C PRO A 92 7.06 -7.95 -19.60
N VAL A 93 6.12 -7.07 -19.94
CA VAL A 93 4.75 -7.40 -20.33
C VAL A 93 4.68 -7.31 -21.86
N PHE A 94 4.66 -8.47 -22.52
CA PHE A 94 4.65 -8.52 -23.98
C PHE A 94 3.29 -8.11 -24.57
N HIS A 95 3.33 -7.58 -25.80
CA HIS A 95 2.13 -7.14 -26.53
C HIS A 95 1.07 -8.25 -26.71
N ASN A 96 1.50 -9.51 -26.73
CA ASN A 96 0.69 -10.72 -26.87
C ASN A 96 0.43 -11.42 -25.53
N ALA A 97 0.68 -10.76 -24.39
CA ALA A 97 0.43 -11.34 -23.08
C ALA A 97 -1.02 -11.82 -22.95
N THR A 98 -1.20 -13.00 -22.35
CA THR A 98 -2.53 -13.53 -22.01
C THR A 98 -3.03 -12.95 -20.69
N ALA A 99 -4.31 -13.17 -20.39
CA ALA A 99 -4.92 -12.59 -19.19
C ALA A 99 -4.38 -13.22 -17.90
N SER A 100 -4.37 -14.55 -17.81
CA SER A 100 -4.05 -15.28 -16.58
C SER A 100 -3.12 -16.47 -16.79
N ALA A 101 -2.56 -17.01 -15.69
CA ALA A 101 -1.74 -18.22 -15.71
C ALA A 101 -2.48 -19.50 -16.16
N ALA A 102 -3.81 -19.46 -16.26
CA ALA A 102 -4.60 -20.54 -16.86
C ALA A 102 -4.55 -20.51 -18.39
N ASP A 103 -4.30 -19.33 -18.97
CA ASP A 103 -4.24 -19.08 -20.42
C ASP A 103 -2.82 -19.22 -20.97
N GLU A 104 -1.82 -19.44 -20.11
CA GLU A 104 -0.43 -19.63 -20.49
C GLU A 104 -0.16 -21.03 -21.07
N ASP A 105 0.67 -21.09 -22.10
CA ASP A 105 1.30 -22.32 -22.59
C ASP A 105 2.41 -22.74 -21.63
N ARG A 106 2.06 -23.65 -20.72
CA ARG A 106 2.99 -24.20 -19.71
C ARG A 106 4.13 -25.04 -20.28
N SER A 107 4.10 -25.36 -21.58
CA SER A 107 5.18 -26.08 -22.26
C SER A 107 6.24 -25.16 -22.85
N SER A 108 6.00 -23.84 -22.81
CA SER A 108 6.81 -22.84 -23.45
C SER A 108 7.28 -21.76 -22.46
N SER A 109 8.46 -21.21 -22.72
CA SER A 109 8.97 -20.01 -22.07
C SER A 109 8.90 -18.78 -23.00
N TYR A 110 8.02 -18.82 -24.01
CA TYR A 110 7.86 -17.74 -24.98
C TYR A 110 7.27 -16.49 -24.32
N GLY A 111 7.83 -15.32 -24.61
CA GLY A 111 7.35 -14.05 -24.08
C GLY A 111 5.86 -13.82 -24.37
N GLY A 112 5.13 -13.37 -23.36
CA GLY A 112 3.69 -13.11 -23.39
C GLY A 112 2.79 -14.34 -23.17
N THR A 113 3.00 -15.44 -23.88
CA THR A 113 2.08 -16.61 -23.80
C THR A 113 2.64 -17.79 -23.02
N GLY A 114 3.94 -17.83 -22.70
CA GLY A 114 4.58 -18.91 -21.96
C GLY A 114 4.31 -18.89 -20.46
N LEU A 115 4.88 -19.86 -19.74
CA LEU A 115 4.75 -19.96 -18.28
C LEU A 115 5.31 -18.72 -17.58
N GLY A 116 4.48 -18.06 -16.78
CA GLY A 116 4.81 -16.86 -16.02
C GLY A 116 4.78 -15.55 -16.81
N GLU A 117 4.19 -15.56 -18.01
CA GLU A 117 4.18 -14.43 -18.93
C GLU A 117 2.82 -13.71 -19.07
N SER A 118 1.76 -14.25 -18.48
CA SER A 118 0.45 -13.56 -18.45
C SER A 118 0.51 -12.23 -17.69
N LEU A 119 -0.39 -11.32 -18.06
CA LEU A 119 -0.48 -10.00 -17.43
C LEU A 119 -0.71 -10.12 -15.92
N HIS A 120 -1.62 -11.00 -15.48
CA HIS A 120 -1.84 -11.24 -14.06
C HIS A 120 -0.51 -11.60 -13.37
N THR A 121 0.22 -12.61 -13.87
CA THR A 121 1.48 -13.05 -13.25
C THR A 121 2.55 -11.97 -13.20
N LYS A 122 2.64 -11.10 -14.23
CA LYS A 122 3.59 -9.97 -14.24
C LYS A 122 3.20 -8.85 -13.28
N LEU A 123 1.91 -8.67 -13.04
CA LEU A 123 1.39 -7.68 -12.11
C LEU A 123 1.51 -8.15 -10.66
N SER A 124 1.28 -9.44 -10.34
CA SER A 124 1.27 -9.93 -8.94
C SER A 124 2.42 -9.45 -8.05
N PRO A 125 3.69 -9.40 -8.51
CA PRO A 125 4.81 -8.92 -7.69
C PRO A 125 4.74 -7.43 -7.33
N LEU A 126 4.04 -6.61 -8.11
CA LEU A 126 3.93 -5.17 -7.87
C LEU A 126 3.15 -4.82 -6.60
N PHE A 127 2.29 -5.73 -6.14
CA PHE A 127 1.27 -5.39 -5.16
C PHE A 127 1.52 -5.96 -3.75
N GLN A 128 2.67 -6.61 -3.52
CA GLN A 128 3.16 -7.01 -2.17
C GLN A 128 2.08 -7.60 -1.23
N GLY A 129 1.09 -8.34 -1.76
CA GLY A 129 -0.01 -8.92 -1.00
C GLY A 129 -1.42 -8.41 -1.34
N GLN A 130 -1.58 -7.27 -1.99
CA GLN A 130 -2.86 -6.94 -2.66
C GLN A 130 -2.91 -7.72 -3.97
N GLN A 131 -3.95 -8.51 -4.22
CA GLN A 131 -3.97 -9.32 -5.45
C GLN A 131 -4.66 -8.58 -6.60
N VAL A 132 -4.19 -8.83 -7.81
CA VAL A 132 -5.04 -8.64 -8.98
C VAL A 132 -6.11 -9.72 -8.89
N LYS A 133 -7.36 -9.34 -8.59
CA LYS A 133 -8.47 -10.28 -8.46
C LYS A 133 -8.75 -10.98 -9.79
N SER A 134 -8.73 -10.21 -10.88
CA SER A 134 -8.86 -10.79 -12.21
C SER A 134 -8.34 -9.85 -13.29
N VAL A 135 -7.90 -10.46 -14.40
CA VAL A 135 -7.62 -9.77 -15.66
C VAL A 135 -8.57 -10.34 -16.70
N THR A 136 -9.24 -9.46 -17.44
CA THR A 136 -10.12 -9.84 -18.55
C THR A 136 -9.67 -9.13 -19.81
N MET A 137 -9.44 -9.88 -20.89
CA MET A 137 -9.01 -9.33 -22.19
C MET A 137 -10.10 -9.58 -23.24
N ALA A 138 -10.66 -8.53 -23.81
CA ALA A 138 -11.71 -8.66 -24.83
C ALA A 138 -11.21 -9.32 -26.13
N SER A 139 -9.93 -9.12 -26.46
CA SER A 139 -9.30 -9.62 -27.69
C SER A 139 -8.43 -10.86 -27.48
N GLY A 140 -8.30 -11.35 -26.24
CA GLY A 140 -7.37 -12.44 -25.87
C GLY A 140 -5.88 -12.06 -25.89
N THR A 141 -5.55 -10.82 -26.25
CA THR A 141 -4.19 -10.26 -26.23
C THR A 141 -4.20 -8.86 -25.63
N LEU A 142 -3.04 -8.39 -25.15
CA LEU A 142 -2.90 -7.08 -24.54
C LEU A 142 -2.99 -5.93 -25.54
N CYS A 143 -2.36 -6.06 -26.72
CA CYS A 143 -2.27 -5.04 -27.75
C CYS A 143 -2.68 -5.59 -29.11
N SER A 144 -3.41 -4.79 -29.91
CA SER A 144 -3.77 -5.17 -31.27
C SER A 144 -3.88 -3.97 -32.21
N ALA A 145 -3.89 -4.23 -33.53
CA ALA A 145 -4.10 -3.21 -34.55
C ALA A 145 -5.50 -2.57 -34.49
N ALA A 146 -6.51 -3.35 -34.07
CA ALA A 146 -7.89 -2.88 -33.93
C ALA A 146 -8.13 -2.13 -32.59
N GLY A 147 -7.13 -2.11 -31.72
CA GLY A 147 -7.28 -1.72 -30.32
C GLY A 147 -7.74 -2.90 -29.46
N ALA A 148 -6.93 -3.26 -28.47
CA ALA A 148 -7.26 -4.27 -27.50
C ALA A 148 -7.63 -3.60 -26.17
N THR A 149 -8.73 -4.05 -25.56
CA THR A 149 -9.17 -3.62 -24.24
C THR A 149 -8.89 -4.72 -23.23
N THR A 150 -8.16 -4.36 -22.19
CA THR A 150 -7.90 -5.18 -21.02
C THR A 150 -8.46 -4.51 -19.79
N THR A 151 -9.20 -5.25 -18.97
CA THR A 151 -9.75 -4.78 -17.71
C THR A 151 -9.06 -5.53 -16.58
N ILE A 152 -8.64 -4.80 -15.56
CA ILE A 152 -7.94 -5.31 -14.39
C ILE A 152 -8.82 -4.96 -13.20
N ALA A 153 -9.39 -5.98 -12.55
CA ALA A 153 -10.06 -5.82 -11.28
C ALA A 153 -9.07 -6.17 -10.18
N PHE A 154 -8.91 -5.28 -9.21
CA PHE A 154 -8.11 -5.53 -8.03
C PHE A 154 -8.95 -6.22 -6.96
N VAL A 155 -8.29 -6.82 -5.98
CA VAL A 155 -8.96 -7.39 -4.81
C VAL A 155 -9.90 -6.39 -4.16
N ASP A 156 -11.01 -6.91 -3.67
CA ASP A 156 -11.98 -6.10 -2.92
C ASP A 156 -11.22 -5.53 -1.71
N GLY A 157 -11.06 -4.20 -1.71
CA GLY A 157 -10.39 -3.53 -0.62
C GLY A 157 -8.91 -3.27 -0.72
N ALA A 158 -8.37 -3.26 -1.94
CA ALA A 158 -7.11 -2.60 -2.17
C ALA A 158 -7.14 -1.08 -1.83
N GLY A 159 -8.34 -0.50 -1.70
CA GLY A 159 -8.54 0.94 -1.67
C GLY A 159 -8.54 1.52 -3.08
N ASP A 160 -8.66 2.84 -3.18
CA ASP A 160 -8.41 3.56 -4.43
C ASP A 160 -6.92 3.39 -4.80
N ILE A 161 -6.66 2.62 -5.86
CA ILE A 161 -5.32 2.35 -6.35
C ILE A 161 -5.01 3.37 -7.44
N PRO A 162 -3.87 4.10 -7.36
CA PRO A 162 -3.45 4.94 -8.47
C PRO A 162 -3.37 4.19 -9.79
N LEU A 163 -3.58 4.92 -10.88
CA LEU A 163 -3.50 4.34 -12.22
C LEU A 163 -2.13 3.69 -12.46
N LEU A 164 -2.15 2.49 -13.04
CA LEU A 164 -0.94 1.87 -13.55
C LEU A 164 -0.23 2.83 -14.52
N GLU A 165 1.03 3.09 -14.23
CA GLU A 165 1.90 3.82 -15.13
C GLU A 165 2.51 2.83 -16.13
N VAL A 166 2.88 3.35 -17.30
CA VAL A 166 3.54 2.54 -18.32
C VAL A 166 4.93 3.12 -18.53
N ASP A 167 5.96 2.31 -18.31
CA ASP A 167 7.33 2.69 -18.62
C ASP A 167 7.64 2.31 -20.07
N TYR A 168 7.86 3.35 -20.85
CA TYR A 168 8.09 3.31 -22.28
C TYR A 168 9.59 3.29 -22.64
N SER A 169 10.49 3.02 -21.69
CA SER A 169 11.90 2.68 -21.96
C SER A 169 12.09 1.34 -22.72
N SER A 170 10.98 0.74 -23.14
CA SER A 170 10.80 -0.65 -23.54
C SER A 170 10.53 -0.80 -25.05
N THR A 171 10.78 -2.00 -25.60
CA THR A 171 10.88 -2.26 -27.04
C THR A 171 9.53 -2.41 -27.77
N LEU A 172 8.42 -1.93 -27.17
CA LEU A 172 7.10 -2.02 -27.79
C LEU A 172 7.07 -1.18 -29.07
N THR A 173 6.81 -1.84 -30.19
CA THR A 173 6.78 -1.21 -31.51
C THR A 173 5.53 -1.60 -32.29
N SER A 174 5.20 -0.75 -33.27
CA SER A 174 4.28 -1.07 -34.35
C SER A 174 5.05 -1.03 -35.65
N ASP A 175 5.15 -2.16 -36.35
CA ASP A 175 5.97 -2.30 -37.57
C ASP A 175 7.42 -1.82 -37.39
N GLY A 176 8.00 -2.05 -36.20
CA GLY A 176 9.36 -1.64 -35.84
C GLY A 176 9.51 -0.16 -35.48
N LEU A 177 8.43 0.63 -35.46
CA LEU A 177 8.43 2.02 -35.00
C LEU A 177 8.00 2.10 -33.54
N SER A 178 8.81 2.76 -32.71
CA SER A 178 8.45 3.06 -31.32
C SER A 178 7.38 4.16 -31.24
N LYS A 179 6.74 4.28 -30.07
CA LYS A 179 5.72 5.29 -29.77
C LYS A 179 6.14 6.73 -30.11
N ASP A 180 7.41 7.07 -29.89
CA ASP A 180 7.96 8.42 -30.12
C ASP A 180 8.01 8.78 -31.61
N ALA A 181 7.92 7.78 -32.50
CA ALA A 181 7.73 7.97 -33.92
C ALA A 181 6.24 8.19 -34.24
N GLY A 182 5.68 9.31 -33.79
CA GLY A 182 4.44 9.86 -34.33
C GLY A 182 3.15 9.08 -34.03
N GLY A 183 3.05 8.40 -32.88
CA GLY A 183 1.80 7.77 -32.45
C GLY A 183 1.55 6.37 -33.02
N ALA A 184 2.61 5.67 -33.44
CA ALA A 184 2.54 4.30 -33.96
C ALA A 184 2.01 3.28 -32.92
N VAL A 185 2.19 3.56 -31.63
CA VAL A 185 1.66 2.76 -30.50
C VAL A 185 0.97 3.70 -29.52
N SER A 186 -0.23 3.33 -29.08
CA SER A 186 -0.99 4.04 -28.05
C SER A 186 -1.35 3.07 -26.93
N VAL A 187 -0.95 3.39 -25.70
CA VAL A 187 -1.36 2.67 -24.49
C VAL A 187 -1.96 3.70 -23.54
N VAL A 188 -3.22 3.50 -23.18
CA VAL A 188 -3.96 4.39 -22.29
C VAL A 188 -4.47 3.58 -21.10
N VAL A 189 -4.14 4.05 -19.90
CA VAL A 189 -4.65 3.49 -18.65
C VAL A 189 -5.68 4.46 -18.07
N SER A 190 -6.83 3.96 -17.63
CA SER A 190 -7.91 4.75 -17.03
C SER A 190 -8.63 3.98 -15.93
N SER A 191 -9.14 4.69 -14.92
CA SER A 191 -10.08 4.12 -13.94
C SER A 191 -11.43 3.89 -14.62
N VAL A 192 -12.01 2.73 -14.39
CA VAL A 192 -13.39 2.38 -14.76
C VAL A 192 -14.29 2.49 -13.54
N GLN A 193 -13.78 2.13 -12.37
CA GLN A 193 -14.53 2.11 -11.13
C GLN A 193 -13.59 2.23 -9.95
N ASP A 194 -13.84 3.24 -9.11
CA ASP A 194 -13.06 3.42 -7.90
C ASP A 194 -13.52 2.44 -6.81
N SER A 195 -12.58 1.87 -6.04
CA SER A 195 -12.92 1.04 -4.87
C SER A 195 -13.70 1.83 -3.82
N THR A 196 -14.80 1.27 -3.30
CA THR A 196 -15.51 1.83 -2.15
C THR A 196 -14.99 1.33 -0.81
N GLY A 197 -14.11 0.33 -0.85
CA GLY A 197 -13.51 -0.29 0.31
C GLY A 197 -12.32 0.51 0.85
N VAL A 198 -12.12 0.48 2.18
CA VAL A 198 -10.98 1.12 2.85
C VAL A 198 -10.03 0.06 3.38
N ALA A 199 -8.85 -0.08 2.76
CA ALA A 199 -7.81 -0.97 3.23
C ALA A 199 -7.36 -0.58 4.65
N GLN A 200 -7.27 -1.55 5.55
CA GLN A 200 -6.80 -1.37 6.92
C GLN A 200 -5.77 -2.45 7.25
N PRO A 201 -4.78 -2.15 8.11
CA PRO A 201 -3.90 -3.19 8.65
C PRO A 201 -4.74 -4.32 9.25
N CYS A 202 -4.35 -5.55 8.93
CA CYS A 202 -5.05 -6.77 9.37
C CYS A 202 -6.55 -6.74 9.04
N SER A 203 -6.91 -6.15 7.90
CA SER A 203 -8.28 -6.03 7.40
C SER A 203 -9.27 -5.44 8.41
N GLY A 204 -8.77 -4.70 9.42
CA GLY A 204 -9.57 -4.19 10.54
C GLY A 204 -10.09 -5.27 11.49
N ARG A 205 -9.63 -6.53 11.34
CA ARG A 205 -10.05 -7.72 12.09
C ARG A 205 -8.92 -8.38 12.87
N GLY A 206 -7.91 -7.59 13.20
CA GLY A 206 -6.81 -8.02 14.05
C GLY A 206 -5.97 -6.86 14.57
N ALA A 207 -4.96 -7.22 15.35
CA ALA A 207 -3.93 -6.33 15.83
C ALA A 207 -2.60 -6.60 15.09
N CYS A 208 -1.97 -5.56 14.56
CA CYS A 208 -0.68 -5.65 13.88
C CYS A 208 0.47 -5.64 14.90
N ASP A 209 1.37 -6.63 14.82
CA ASP A 209 2.68 -6.57 15.44
C ASP A 209 3.71 -6.00 14.45
N TYR A 210 3.99 -4.70 14.58
CA TYR A 210 4.94 -3.98 13.73
C TYR A 210 6.40 -4.42 13.89
N SER A 211 6.75 -5.23 14.90
CA SER A 211 8.11 -5.78 15.01
C SER A 211 8.33 -6.97 14.08
N THR A 212 7.26 -7.73 13.79
CA THR A 212 7.29 -8.93 12.96
C THR A 212 6.58 -8.78 11.62
N GLY A 213 5.67 -7.81 11.51
CA GLY A 213 4.80 -7.58 10.35
C GLY A 213 3.65 -8.57 10.28
N THR A 214 3.25 -9.14 11.42
CA THR A 214 2.23 -10.21 11.48
C THR A 214 0.96 -9.72 12.15
N CYS A 215 -0.18 -10.20 11.66
CA CYS A 215 -1.48 -9.91 12.21
C CYS A 215 -1.89 -10.98 13.23
N ARG A 216 -2.24 -10.54 14.44
CA ARG A 216 -2.98 -11.35 15.40
C ARG A 216 -4.47 -11.16 15.13
N CYS A 217 -5.09 -12.13 14.47
CA CYS A 217 -6.51 -12.06 14.12
C CYS A 217 -7.41 -12.17 15.34
N ASN A 218 -8.55 -11.46 15.26
CA ASN A 218 -9.67 -11.64 16.16
C ASN A 218 -10.25 -13.06 15.99
N GLU A 219 -10.96 -13.55 16.99
CA GLU A 219 -11.66 -14.84 16.91
C GLU A 219 -12.56 -14.91 15.66
N ASP A 220 -12.60 -16.08 15.03
CA ASP A 220 -13.31 -16.39 13.77
C ASP A 220 -12.79 -15.71 12.49
N PHE A 221 -11.75 -14.89 12.59
CA PHE A 221 -11.03 -14.34 11.43
C PHE A 221 -9.68 -15.02 11.23
N ASP A 222 -9.30 -15.21 9.97
CA ASP A 222 -8.06 -15.90 9.60
C ASP A 222 -7.46 -15.32 8.30
N GLN A 223 -6.33 -15.87 7.91
CA GLN A 223 -5.63 -15.58 6.66
C GLN A 223 -6.48 -15.78 5.41
N SER A 224 -6.38 -14.86 4.48
CA SER A 224 -7.22 -14.80 3.28
C SER A 224 -6.44 -14.94 1.98
N ASP A 225 -7.18 -15.05 0.88
CA ASP A 225 -6.69 -14.92 -0.49
C ASP A 225 -6.80 -13.48 -1.02
N GLY A 226 -7.19 -12.52 -0.17
CA GLY A 226 -7.47 -11.14 -0.52
C GLY A 226 -8.81 -10.93 -1.25
N SER A 227 -9.55 -11.99 -1.58
CA SER A 227 -10.85 -11.95 -2.29
C SER A 227 -12.01 -12.48 -1.42
N GLY A 228 -11.82 -12.50 -0.10
CA GLY A 228 -12.80 -13.01 0.87
C GLY A 228 -12.81 -14.53 1.04
N GLY A 229 -11.91 -15.26 0.36
CA GLY A 229 -11.67 -16.68 0.55
C GLY A 229 -10.48 -16.95 1.48
N PHE A 230 -10.33 -18.20 1.91
CA PHE A 230 -9.17 -18.63 2.69
C PHE A 230 -7.91 -18.68 1.80
N GLY A 231 -6.79 -18.18 2.30
CA GLY A 231 -5.55 -18.14 1.54
C GLY A 231 -4.30 -18.01 2.41
N ALA A 232 -3.20 -17.57 1.81
CA ALA A 232 -1.90 -17.50 2.47
C ALA A 232 -1.58 -16.11 3.05
N ILE A 233 -2.42 -15.11 2.82
CA ILE A 233 -2.19 -13.74 3.28
C ILE A 233 -2.65 -13.66 4.74
N GLY A 234 -1.73 -13.51 5.68
CA GLY A 234 -2.04 -13.35 7.10
C GLY A 234 -2.63 -11.99 7.44
N ASP A 235 -3.75 -11.61 6.84
CA ASP A 235 -4.40 -10.30 6.95
C ASP A 235 -5.71 -10.30 7.74
N CYS A 236 -6.18 -11.44 8.26
CA CYS A 236 -7.48 -11.54 8.93
C CYS A 236 -8.67 -11.18 8.01
N GLY A 237 -8.48 -11.31 6.69
CA GLY A 237 -9.47 -11.01 5.66
C GLY A 237 -10.41 -12.17 5.33
N TYR A 238 -10.35 -13.29 6.06
CA TYR A 238 -11.23 -14.44 5.86
C TYR A 238 -12.07 -14.69 7.11
N VAL A 239 -13.37 -14.89 6.92
CA VAL A 239 -14.29 -15.33 7.97
C VAL A 239 -14.79 -16.73 7.62
N ALA A 240 -14.48 -17.72 8.47
CA ALA A 240 -14.78 -19.13 8.17
C ALA A 240 -16.28 -19.44 8.23
N ASP A 241 -16.97 -18.89 9.23
CA ASP A 241 -18.41 -19.03 9.40
C ASP A 241 -19.05 -17.68 9.78
N PRO A 242 -19.40 -16.84 8.78
CA PRO A 242 -20.01 -15.54 9.05
C PRO A 242 -21.37 -15.65 9.76
N GLY A 243 -22.03 -16.81 9.73
CA GLY A 243 -23.29 -17.04 10.42
C GLY A 243 -23.13 -17.37 11.91
N ALA A 244 -21.94 -17.81 12.32
CA ALA A 244 -21.62 -18.14 13.72
C ALA A 244 -21.14 -16.93 14.53
N LEU A 245 -20.78 -15.82 13.87
CA LEU A 245 -20.39 -14.59 14.56
C LEU A 245 -21.55 -14.07 15.40
N THR A 246 -21.33 -13.96 16.72
CA THR A 246 -22.33 -13.44 17.67
C THR A 246 -21.87 -12.20 18.43
N GLU A 247 -20.58 -11.88 18.40
CA GLU A 247 -20.00 -10.74 19.11
C GLU A 247 -18.78 -10.16 18.39
N CYS A 248 -18.36 -8.97 18.81
CA CYS A 248 -17.13 -8.36 18.31
C CYS A 248 -15.90 -9.01 18.96
N GLY A 249 -14.80 -9.06 18.20
CA GLY A 249 -13.52 -9.61 18.68
C GLY A 249 -12.95 -8.89 19.90
N SER A 250 -12.24 -9.66 20.72
CA SER A 250 -11.61 -9.23 21.96
C SER A 250 -10.35 -10.03 22.26
N VAL A 251 -9.37 -9.43 22.95
CA VAL A 251 -8.21 -10.17 23.50
C VAL A 251 -8.49 -10.69 24.91
N ASP A 252 -9.44 -10.09 25.61
CA ASP A 252 -9.94 -10.52 26.92
C ASP A 252 -11.44 -10.85 26.84
N THR A 253 -12.04 -11.35 27.92
CA THR A 253 -13.47 -11.71 27.93
C THR A 253 -14.41 -10.50 27.82
N ALA A 254 -13.90 -9.27 27.66
CA ALA A 254 -14.71 -8.08 27.48
C ALA A 254 -14.79 -7.70 26.00
N VAL A 255 -16.01 -7.49 25.48
CA VAL A 255 -16.26 -7.06 24.09
C VAL A 255 -15.40 -5.83 23.74
N CYS A 256 -14.70 -5.87 22.60
CA CYS A 256 -13.77 -4.82 22.17
C CYS A 256 -12.70 -4.48 23.22
N SER A 257 -12.20 -5.52 23.89
CA SER A 257 -11.21 -5.43 24.98
C SER A 257 -11.57 -4.43 26.08
N GLY A 258 -12.88 -4.19 26.30
CA GLY A 258 -13.38 -3.19 27.25
C GLY A 258 -13.09 -1.73 26.87
N HIS A 259 -12.59 -1.47 25.66
CA HIS A 259 -12.12 -0.17 25.18
C HIS A 259 -12.84 0.29 23.92
N GLY A 260 -14.04 -0.22 23.66
CA GLY A 260 -14.85 0.18 22.52
C GLY A 260 -16.31 -0.21 22.64
N THR A 261 -17.08 0.19 21.63
CA THR A 261 -18.46 -0.25 21.44
C THR A 261 -18.56 -1.16 20.22
N CYS A 262 -19.37 -2.20 20.32
CA CYS A 262 -19.59 -3.17 19.24
C CYS A 262 -20.80 -2.75 18.38
N SER A 263 -20.64 -2.77 17.05
CA SER A 263 -21.73 -2.43 16.12
C SER A 263 -22.86 -3.48 16.09
N GLY A 264 -22.61 -4.71 16.54
CA GLY A 264 -23.51 -5.85 16.39
C GLY A 264 -23.64 -6.35 14.95
N ALA A 265 -24.58 -7.28 14.73
CA ALA A 265 -24.83 -7.89 13.42
C ALA A 265 -25.20 -6.84 12.35
N PRO A 266 -24.80 -7.05 11.07
CA PRO A 266 -24.03 -8.19 10.58
C PRO A 266 -22.50 -7.95 10.59
N ASN A 267 -22.06 -6.77 11.03
CA ASN A 267 -20.67 -6.32 10.83
C ASN A 267 -19.78 -6.50 12.06
N TYR A 268 -20.30 -6.68 13.28
CA TYR A 268 -19.51 -6.98 14.49
C TYR A 268 -18.18 -6.22 14.60
N ARG A 269 -18.20 -4.90 14.36
CA ARG A 269 -17.02 -4.04 14.33
C ARG A 269 -16.88 -3.25 15.63
N CYS A 270 -15.67 -3.21 16.16
CA CYS A 270 -15.33 -2.38 17.30
C CYS A 270 -15.10 -0.93 16.88
N THR A 271 -15.78 -0.01 17.56
CA THR A 271 -15.46 1.42 17.53
C THR A 271 -14.74 1.77 18.83
N CYS A 272 -13.44 2.05 18.74
CA CYS A 272 -12.61 2.27 19.91
C CYS A 272 -12.88 3.63 20.56
N VAL A 273 -12.78 3.66 21.89
CA VAL A 273 -12.75 4.92 22.63
C VAL A 273 -11.42 5.63 22.37
N SER A 274 -11.41 6.96 22.50
CA SER A 274 -10.22 7.79 22.27
C SER A 274 -9.00 7.27 23.04
N GLY A 275 -7.86 7.16 22.34
CA GLY A 275 -6.62 6.61 22.89
C GLY A 275 -6.45 5.11 22.70
N TYR A 276 -7.40 4.42 22.05
CA TYR A 276 -7.31 3.00 21.71
C TYR A 276 -7.54 2.75 20.22
N THR A 277 -6.93 1.69 19.69
CA THR A 277 -6.94 1.32 18.27
C THR A 277 -6.75 -0.19 18.09
N GLY A 278 -6.68 -0.66 16.84
CA GLY A 278 -6.70 -2.08 16.46
C GLY A 278 -8.12 -2.61 16.24
N GLY A 279 -8.24 -3.80 15.66
CA GLY A 279 -9.53 -4.41 15.32
C GLY A 279 -10.42 -4.74 16.52
N ASP A 280 -9.84 -4.87 17.71
CA ASP A 280 -10.47 -5.23 18.98
C ASP A 280 -10.25 -4.18 20.09
N CYS A 281 -9.71 -3.01 19.73
CA CYS A 281 -9.36 -1.91 20.66
C CYS A 281 -8.35 -2.26 21.76
N SER A 282 -7.53 -3.31 21.59
CA SER A 282 -6.51 -3.70 22.55
C SER A 282 -5.23 -2.86 22.50
N LEU A 283 -5.00 -2.11 21.42
CA LEU A 283 -3.80 -1.29 21.25
C LEU A 283 -4.05 0.14 21.70
N ARG A 284 -3.00 0.80 22.20
CA ARG A 284 -3.04 2.22 22.59
C ARG A 284 -2.59 3.10 21.42
N GLU A 285 -3.28 4.21 21.21
CA GLU A 285 -2.82 5.23 20.25
C GLU A 285 -1.68 6.05 20.84
N CYS A 286 -0.59 6.21 20.07
CA CYS A 286 0.45 7.17 20.42
C CYS A 286 0.11 8.58 19.91
N PRO A 287 0.63 9.63 20.59
CA PRO A 287 0.42 11.00 20.16
C PRO A 287 1.04 11.26 18.78
N LYS A 288 0.39 12.14 18.04
CA LYS A 288 0.83 12.60 16.72
C LYS A 288 1.35 14.03 16.84
N GLY A 289 2.45 14.31 16.16
CA GLY A 289 3.03 15.65 16.02
C GLY A 289 3.35 15.92 14.56
N ARG A 290 3.78 17.13 14.22
CA ARG A 290 4.25 17.42 12.86
C ARG A 290 5.41 16.49 12.53
N ALA A 291 5.33 15.81 11.39
CA ALA A 291 6.41 14.94 10.94
C ALA A 291 7.69 15.76 10.76
N TRP A 292 8.82 15.23 11.24
CA TRP A 292 10.12 15.78 10.85
C TRP A 292 10.36 15.50 9.37
N PHE A 293 10.14 14.25 8.97
CA PHE A 293 10.29 13.78 7.60
C PHE A 293 9.03 13.02 7.16
N ASP A 294 8.49 13.40 6.02
CA ASP A 294 7.35 12.78 5.35
C ASP A 294 7.41 13.08 3.84
N GLU A 295 6.71 12.28 3.06
CA GLU A 295 6.54 12.52 1.64
C GLU A 295 5.69 13.78 1.42
N ALA A 296 6.21 14.74 0.66
CA ALA A 296 5.47 15.95 0.33
C ALA A 296 4.22 15.59 -0.52
N THR A 297 3.07 16.10 -0.10
CA THR A 297 1.77 15.75 -0.70
C THR A 297 1.45 16.58 -1.95
N VAL A 298 1.89 17.85 -1.94
CA VAL A 298 1.94 18.76 -3.09
C VAL A 298 3.18 19.66 -2.95
N ASP A 299 3.44 20.50 -3.96
CA ASP A 299 4.56 21.43 -3.94
C ASP A 299 4.65 22.22 -2.62
N ASN A 300 5.78 22.07 -1.94
CA ASN A 300 6.11 22.71 -0.67
C ASN A 300 5.13 22.40 0.48
N MET A 301 4.44 21.25 0.45
CA MET A 301 3.55 20.81 1.53
C MET A 301 4.01 19.47 2.13
N ALA A 302 4.79 19.58 3.21
CA ALA A 302 5.24 18.48 4.07
C ALA A 302 4.88 18.77 5.55
N HIS A 303 5.33 17.92 6.45
CA HIS A 303 5.10 17.96 7.90
C HIS A 303 3.64 17.75 8.31
N VAL A 304 2.95 16.81 7.66
CA VAL A 304 1.64 16.37 8.13
C VAL A 304 1.75 15.74 9.53
N LEU A 305 0.63 15.64 10.24
CA LEU A 305 0.64 15.01 11.57
C LEU A 305 0.93 13.52 11.43
N ALA A 306 2.02 13.08 12.05
CA ALA A 306 2.47 11.69 12.02
C ALA A 306 2.62 11.12 13.42
N LEU A 307 2.45 9.80 13.53
CA LEU A 307 2.68 9.04 14.75
C LEU A 307 4.12 9.26 15.20
N CYS A 308 4.30 9.72 16.44
CA CYS A 308 5.63 10.02 16.98
C CYS A 308 6.47 10.95 16.06
N SER A 309 5.81 11.86 15.32
CA SER A 309 6.42 12.83 14.43
C SER A 309 7.37 12.23 13.39
N ASN A 310 7.21 10.97 13.02
CA ASN A 310 8.20 10.22 12.22
C ASN A 310 9.63 10.39 12.77
N MET A 311 9.78 10.38 14.09
CA MET A 311 11.07 10.50 14.77
C MET A 311 11.09 9.71 16.09
N GLY A 312 10.46 8.56 16.06
CA GLY A 312 10.39 7.60 17.15
C GLY A 312 9.48 6.44 16.78
N THR A 313 9.42 5.45 17.65
CA THR A 313 8.52 4.30 17.54
C THR A 313 7.40 4.40 18.58
N CYS A 314 6.19 4.00 18.23
CA CYS A 314 5.09 3.90 19.18
C CYS A 314 5.17 2.59 19.96
N ASP A 315 5.12 2.67 21.29
CA ASP A 315 4.79 1.51 22.13
C ASP A 315 3.27 1.41 22.27
N PHE A 316 2.66 0.53 21.47
CA PHE A 316 1.21 0.30 21.46
C PHE A 316 0.66 -0.36 22.73
N ALA A 317 1.51 -0.86 23.64
CA ALA A 317 1.05 -1.34 24.95
C ALA A 317 0.81 -0.18 25.92
N THR A 318 1.61 0.90 25.84
CA THR A 318 1.51 2.04 26.75
C THR A 318 0.84 3.27 26.13
N GLY A 319 0.97 3.45 24.82
CA GLY A 319 0.55 4.64 24.07
C GLY A 319 1.61 5.75 24.08
N ASN A 320 2.86 5.43 24.41
CA ASN A 320 3.95 6.39 24.48
C ASN A 320 4.90 6.25 23.29
N CYS A 321 5.40 7.38 22.80
CA CYS A 321 6.46 7.40 21.80
C CYS A 321 7.83 7.20 22.45
N VAL A 322 8.62 6.29 21.88
CA VAL A 322 10.05 6.14 22.15
C VAL A 322 10.81 6.95 21.11
N CYS A 323 11.30 8.12 21.51
CA CYS A 323 11.93 9.06 20.58
C CYS A 323 13.34 8.64 20.18
N ARG A 324 13.71 8.95 18.93
CA ARG A 324 15.09 8.85 18.48
C ARG A 324 15.97 9.74 19.36
N ALA A 325 17.20 9.29 19.63
CA ALA A 325 18.18 10.08 20.37
C ALA A 325 18.32 11.52 19.83
N GLY A 326 18.26 12.49 20.75
CA GLY A 326 18.29 13.91 20.45
C GLY A 326 16.95 14.50 20.01
N PHE A 327 15.85 13.79 20.22
CA PHE A 327 14.48 14.28 20.07
C PHE A 327 13.67 13.94 21.32
N SER A 328 12.68 14.78 21.61
CA SER A 328 11.84 14.68 22.80
C SER A 328 10.46 15.27 22.58
N GLY A 329 9.64 15.32 23.62
CA GLY A 329 8.21 15.62 23.53
C GLY A 329 7.39 14.35 23.51
N ALA A 330 6.10 14.45 23.84
CA ALA A 330 5.22 13.28 23.91
C ALA A 330 5.12 12.58 22.55
N ALA A 331 5.18 13.34 21.45
CA ALA A 331 5.16 12.85 20.08
C ALA A 331 6.53 12.90 19.39
N CYS A 332 7.64 13.09 20.12
CA CYS A 332 8.97 13.27 19.51
C CYS A 332 9.07 14.46 18.54
N ASP A 333 8.25 15.48 18.78
CA ASP A 333 8.06 16.67 17.96
C ASP A 333 9.03 17.82 18.31
N ARG A 334 9.93 17.60 19.28
CA ARG A 334 10.93 18.59 19.71
C ARG A 334 12.34 18.07 19.46
N LYS A 335 13.20 18.95 18.95
CA LYS A 335 14.63 18.68 18.84
C LYS A 335 15.30 19.06 20.14
N ASP A 336 16.09 18.15 20.71
CA ASP A 336 16.88 18.49 21.88
C ASP A 336 17.99 19.47 21.50
N CYS A 337 18.22 20.46 22.36
CA CYS A 337 19.36 21.36 22.21
C CYS A 337 20.67 20.54 22.33
N PRO A 338 21.65 20.76 21.43
CA PRO A 338 22.97 20.17 21.56
C PRO A 338 23.54 20.47 22.95
N LYS A 339 24.15 19.47 23.57
CA LYS A 339 24.87 19.60 24.83
C LYS A 339 26.36 19.78 24.55
N ASP A 340 27.02 20.65 25.28
CA ASP A 340 28.49 20.70 25.29
C ASP A 340 29.09 19.46 26.00
N LEU A 341 30.42 19.35 26.01
CA LEU A 341 31.14 18.23 26.65
C LEU A 341 30.85 18.09 28.15
N ASP A 342 30.41 19.18 28.78
CA ASP A 342 30.05 19.25 30.20
C ASP A 342 28.55 18.98 30.42
N GLY A 343 27.79 18.70 29.36
CA GLY A 343 26.36 18.33 29.40
C GLY A 343 25.37 19.50 29.34
N TRP A 344 25.83 20.73 29.08
CA TRP A 344 24.99 21.93 29.08
C TRP A 344 24.37 22.21 27.71
N THR A 345 23.07 22.47 27.69
CA THR A 345 22.34 22.91 26.49
C THR A 345 22.57 24.40 26.20
N CYS A 346 22.41 24.80 24.93
CA CYS A 346 22.49 26.17 24.43
C CYS A 346 22.21 27.25 25.50
N ASN A 347 23.23 28.07 25.78
CA ASN A 347 23.24 29.19 26.74
C ASN A 347 23.34 28.86 28.25
N ARG A 348 23.60 27.60 28.64
CA ARG A 348 23.68 27.17 30.05
C ARG A 348 22.39 27.37 30.86
N GLU A 349 21.28 27.63 30.19
CA GLU A 349 19.97 27.63 30.83
C GLU A 349 19.42 26.21 30.76
N ALA A 350 19.40 25.53 31.90
CA ALA A 350 18.71 24.26 32.04
C ALA A 350 17.21 24.49 31.79
N ALA A 351 16.56 23.56 31.10
CA ALA A 351 15.10 23.50 31.06
C ALA A 351 14.58 23.43 32.51
N ALA A 352 13.96 24.51 32.96
CA ALA A 352 13.29 24.63 34.25
C ALA A 352 11.97 23.86 34.25
#